data_AF-A0A7Y2H7W1-F1
#
_entry.id   AF-A0A7Y2H7W1-F1
#
_cell.length_a   1.000
_cell.length_b   1.000
_cell.length_c   1.000
_cell.angle_alpha   90.00
_cell.angle_beta   90.00
_cell.angle_gamma   90.00
#
_symmetry.space_group_name_H-M   'P 1'
#
loop_
_entity.id
_entity.type
_entity.pdbx_description
1 polymer ?
#
loop_
_entity_poly.entity_id
_entity_poly.type
_entity_poly.pdbx_seq_one_letter_code
_entity_poly.pdbx_strand_id
1 'polypeptide(L)'
;MKTLISLFFLILLMFSVSAQSDSGDILIDNGTILTVTNGVLRGSDILIRDGKIHKIAKNIKPGNARVIDAAGLYVLPGIIDA
;
A
#
# COMPACT_ATOMS: atom_id res chain seq x y z
N MET A 1 0.66 -44.43 -6.38
CA MET A 1 1.34 -43.67 -5.30
C MET A 1 1.94 -42.36 -5.80
N LYS A 2 2.72 -42.37 -6.90
CA LYS A 2 3.34 -41.17 -7.50
C LYS A 2 2.33 -40.08 -7.90
N THR A 3 1.21 -40.48 -8.50
CA THR A 3 0.12 -39.58 -8.92
C THR A 3 -0.62 -38.93 -7.74
N LEU A 4 -0.77 -39.66 -6.63
CA LEU A 4 -1.42 -39.15 -5.42
C LEU A 4 -0.53 -38.13 -4.69
N ILE A 5 0.78 -38.38 -4.66
CA ILE A 5 1.78 -37.44 -4.12
C ILE A 5 1.84 -36.17 -4.98
N SER A 6 1.79 -36.31 -6.31
CA SER A 6 1.76 -35.16 -7.22
C SER A 6 0.51 -34.30 -7.06
N LEU A 7 -0.65 -34.91 -6.79
CA LEU A 7 -1.91 -34.18 -6.58
C LEU A 7 -1.90 -33.45 -5.23
N PHE A 8 -1.36 -34.09 -4.19
CA PHE A 8 -1.17 -33.48 -2.88
C PHE A 8 -0.21 -32.28 -2.94
N PHE A 9 0.90 -32.41 -3.69
CA PHE A 9 1.85 -31.31 -3.88
C PHE A 9 1.26 -30.15 -4.68
N LEU A 10 0.42 -30.43 -5.68
CA LEU A 10 -0.30 -29.41 -6.46
C LEU A 10 -1.32 -28.64 -5.60
N ILE A 11 -2.03 -29.36 -4.71
CA ILE A 11 -2.97 -28.75 -3.75
C ILE A 11 -2.23 -27.88 -2.73
N LEU A 12 -1.07 -28.34 -2.25
CA LEU A 12 -0.23 -27.58 -1.32
C LEU A 12 0.32 -26.27 -1.94
N LEU A 13 0.63 -26.31 -3.24
CA LEU A 13 1.08 -25.14 -4.00
C LEU A 13 -0.03 -24.07 -4.12
N MET A 14 -1.29 -24.49 -4.31
CA MET A 14 -2.44 -23.59 -4.38
C MET A 14 -2.75 -22.90 -3.05
N PHE A 15 -2.53 -23.59 -1.91
CA PHE A 15 -2.70 -22.99 -0.59
C PHE A 15 -1.69 -21.86 -0.30
N SER A 16 -0.48 -21.94 -0.85
CA SER A 16 0.56 -20.92 -0.65
C SER A 16 0.28 -19.61 -1.40
N VAL A 17 -0.51 -19.66 -2.49
CA VAL A 17 -0.89 -18.49 -3.28
C VAL A 17 -1.87 -17.59 -2.52
N SER A 18 -2.75 -18.17 -1.69
CA SER A 18 -3.75 -17.42 -0.91
C SER A 18 -3.19 -16.75 0.35
N ALA A 19 -1.92 -16.98 0.70
CA ALA A 19 -1.31 -16.49 1.93
C ALA A 19 -0.51 -15.18 1.75
N GLN A 20 -0.41 -14.65 0.52
CA GLN A 20 0.15 -13.32 0.33
C GLN A 20 -0.85 -12.28 0.83
N SER A 21 -0.47 -11.55 1.87
CA SER A 21 -1.25 -10.44 2.40
C SER A 21 -1.41 -9.39 1.31
N ASP A 22 -2.59 -9.34 0.71
CA ASP A 22 -2.98 -8.21 -0.13
C ASP A 22 -3.13 -7.01 0.79
N SER A 23 -2.03 -6.30 1.05
CA SER A 23 -2.08 -4.98 1.66
C SER A 23 -2.65 -4.06 0.60
N GLY A 24 -3.97 -4.13 0.41
CA GLY A 24 -4.66 -3.45 -0.68
C GLY A 24 -4.25 -1.98 -0.77
N ASP A 25 -4.26 -1.45 -1.99
CA ASP A 25 -3.86 -0.07 -2.29
C ASP A 25 -4.47 0.92 -1.29
N ILE A 26 -3.71 1.94 -0.89
CA ILE A 26 -4.16 3.01 0.01
C ILE A 26 -3.96 4.35 -0.68
N LEU A 27 -4.98 5.20 -0.65
CA LEU A 27 -4.85 6.61 -1.00
C LEU A 27 -5.01 7.44 0.28
N ILE A 28 -3.94 8.13 0.69
CA ILE A 28 -4.03 9.21 1.67
C ILE A 28 -4.35 10.49 0.89
N ASP A 29 -5.52 11.05 1.10
CA ASP A 29 -6.09 12.14 0.29
C ASP A 29 -5.97 13.50 0.99
N ASN A 30 -5.64 14.56 0.25
CA ASN A 30 -5.69 15.95 0.69
C ASN A 30 -4.87 16.31 1.97
N GLY A 31 -3.73 15.66 2.18
CA GLY A 31 -2.86 15.88 3.34
C GLY A 31 -1.88 17.05 3.19
N THR A 32 -1.35 17.54 4.32
CA THR A 32 -0.11 18.33 4.35
C THR A 32 1.07 17.39 4.59
N ILE A 33 1.81 17.05 3.53
CA ILE A 33 2.85 16.03 3.54
C ILE A 33 4.21 16.67 3.86
N LEU A 34 4.85 16.17 4.92
CA LEU A 34 6.23 16.52 5.27
C LEU A 34 7.16 15.48 4.66
N THR A 35 7.80 15.81 3.53
CA THR A 35 8.68 14.84 2.85
C THR A 35 10.09 14.75 3.46
N VAL A 36 10.43 15.67 4.38
CA VAL A 36 11.75 15.91 4.97
C VAL A 36 12.79 16.40 3.95
N THR A 37 12.88 15.74 2.79
CA THR A 37 13.90 15.98 1.75
C THR A 37 13.46 16.96 0.67
N ASN A 38 12.16 17.04 0.36
CA ASN A 38 11.60 17.84 -0.74
C ASN A 38 10.62 18.92 -0.23
N GLY A 39 10.78 19.35 1.03
CA GLY A 39 9.92 20.35 1.66
C GLY A 39 8.51 19.84 1.99
N VAL A 40 7.57 20.80 2.10
CA VAL A 40 6.18 20.57 2.53
C VAL A 40 5.24 20.67 1.33
N LEU A 41 4.48 19.59 1.08
CA LEU A 41 3.46 19.54 0.03
C LEU A 41 2.07 19.71 0.66
N ARG A 42 1.33 20.76 0.30
CA ARG A 42 0.01 21.06 0.88
C ARG A 42 -1.13 20.59 -0.01
N GLY A 43 -2.16 19.99 0.61
CA GLY A 43 -3.35 19.48 -0.08
C GLY A 43 -2.96 18.53 -1.20
N SER A 44 -2.14 17.53 -0.86
CA SER A 44 -1.57 16.56 -1.79
C SER A 44 -1.85 15.15 -1.30
N ASP A 45 -1.83 14.21 -2.25
CA ASP A 45 -2.26 12.84 -2.00
C ASP A 45 -1.07 11.89 -2.13
N ILE A 46 -1.11 10.79 -1.40
CA ILE A 46 -0.12 9.71 -1.46
C ILE A 46 -0.84 8.43 -1.84
N LEU A 47 -0.53 7.89 -3.02
CA LEU A 47 -0.98 6.57 -3.43
C LEU A 47 0.09 5.53 -3.07
N ILE A 48 -0.31 4.55 -2.28
CA ILE A 48 0.50 3.43 -1.82
C ILE A 48 -0.02 2.17 -2.50
N ARG A 49 0.89 1.41 -3.10
CA ARG A 49 0.62 0.11 -3.74
C ARG A 49 1.67 -0.89 -3.28
N ASP A 50 1.25 -2.11 -2.94
CA ASP A 50 2.16 -3.18 -2.49
C ASP A 50 3.11 -2.72 -1.36
N GLY A 51 2.57 -1.94 -0.41
CA GLY A 51 3.33 -1.36 0.70
C GLY A 51 4.35 -0.28 0.32
N LYS A 52 4.38 0.20 -0.93
CA LYS A 52 5.31 1.23 -1.42
C LYS A 52 4.58 2.47 -1.88
N ILE A 53 5.21 3.64 -1.70
CA ILE A 53 4.70 4.89 -2.28
C ILE A 53 4.81 4.79 -3.81
N HIS A 54 3.67 4.68 -4.48
CA HIS A 54 3.59 4.63 -5.93
C HIS A 54 3.61 6.02 -6.55
N LYS A 55 2.91 6.99 -5.93
CA LYS A 55 2.82 8.36 -6.44
C LYS A 55 2.47 9.36 -5.34
N ILE A 56 3.03 10.57 -5.44
CA ILE A 56 2.60 11.75 -4.69
C ILE A 56 2.22 12.83 -5.69
N ALA A 57 0.97 13.30 -5.66
CA ALA A 57 0.43 14.32 -6.55
C ALA A 57 -0.89 14.86 -6.00
N LYS A 58 -1.45 15.90 -6.62
CA LYS A 58 -2.81 16.37 -6.31
C LYS A 58 -3.85 15.63 -7.14
N ASN A 59 -5.02 15.41 -6.55
CA ASN A 59 -6.21 14.83 -7.19
C ASN A 59 -5.96 13.45 -7.81
N ILE A 60 -5.26 12.57 -7.09
CA ILE A 60 -5.07 11.18 -7.53
C ILE A 60 -6.41 10.45 -7.47
N LYS A 61 -6.77 9.77 -8.57
CA LYS A 61 -7.97 8.92 -8.58
C LYS A 61 -7.72 7.66 -7.72
N PRO A 62 -8.60 7.33 -6.76
CA PRO A 62 -8.38 6.22 -5.83
C PRO A 62 -8.44 4.84 -6.50
N GLY A 63 -9.24 4.67 -7.56
CA GLY A 63 -9.49 3.35 -8.13
C GLY A 63 -10.10 2.42 -7.07
N ASN A 64 -9.46 1.28 -6.81
CA ASN A 64 -9.86 0.32 -5.78
C ASN A 64 -9.16 0.56 -4.43
N ALA A 65 -8.35 1.62 -4.32
CA ALA A 65 -7.62 1.92 -3.10
C ALA A 65 -8.57 2.29 -1.96
N ARG A 66 -8.26 1.83 -0.75
CA ARG A 66 -8.86 2.36 0.47
C ARG A 66 -8.46 3.83 0.62
N VAL A 67 -9.44 4.71 0.76
CA VAL A 67 -9.21 6.14 0.93
C VAL A 67 -9.12 6.50 2.42
N ILE A 68 -8.11 7.30 2.77
CA ILE A 68 -7.92 7.93 4.07
C ILE A 68 -7.95 9.44 3.83
N ASP A 69 -9.01 10.12 4.30
CA ASP A 69 -9.10 11.58 4.24
C ASP A 69 -8.14 12.21 5.27
N ALA A 70 -7.19 12.98 4.78
CA ALA A 70 -6.20 13.70 5.58
C ALA A 70 -6.35 15.24 5.46
N ALA A 71 -7.52 15.73 5.03
CA ALA A 71 -7.82 17.15 4.96
C ALA A 71 -7.57 17.86 6.31
N GLY A 72 -6.74 18.90 6.28
CA GLY A 72 -6.36 19.66 7.48
C GLY A 72 -5.40 18.93 8.43
N LEU A 73 -4.97 17.71 8.08
CA LEU A 73 -4.00 16.91 8.86
C LEU A 73 -2.60 16.96 8.23
N TYR A 74 -1.62 16.55 9.03
CA TYR A 74 -0.23 16.39 8.60
C TYR A 74 0.11 14.91 8.39
N VAL A 75 0.82 14.63 7.30
CA VAL A 75 1.33 13.29 6.96
C VAL A 75 2.84 13.29 7.08
N LEU A 76 3.38 12.50 7.99
CA LEU A 76 4.80 12.42 8.30
C LEU A 76 5.34 11.01 7.95
N PRO A 77 6.64 10.88 7.62
CA PRO A 77 7.29 9.57 7.59
C PRO A 77 7.18 8.91 8.97
N GLY A 78 7.14 7.57 8.98
CA GLY A 78 7.21 6.82 10.22
C GLY A 78 8.50 7.14 10.99
N ILE A 79 8.38 7.34 12.30
CA ILE A 79 9.53 7.57 13.16
C ILE A 79 10.32 6.26 13.30
N ILE A 80 11.64 6.35 13.21
CA ILE A 80 12.56 5.22 13.39
C ILE A 80 13.31 5.44 14.71
N ASP A 81 13.24 4.44 15.58
CA ASP A 81 14.07 4.32 16.79
C ASP A 81 15.20 3.33 16.47
N ALA A 82 16.45 3.75 16.69
CA ALA A 82 17.65 3.12 16.12
C ALA A 82 18.59 2.59 17.19
#